data_AF-A0A9E6VV16-F1
#
_entry.id   AF-A0A9E6VV16-F1
#
_cell.length_a   1.000
_cell.length_b   1.000
_cell.length_c   1.000
_cell.angle_alpha   90.00
_cell.angle_beta   90.00
_cell.angle_gamma   90.00
#
_symmetry.space_group_name_H-M   'P 1'
#
loop_
_entity.id
_entity.type
_entity.pdbx_description
1 polymer ?
#
loop_
_entity_poly.entity_id
_entity_poly.type
_entity_poly.pdbx_seq_one_letter_code
_entity_poly.pdbx_strand_id
1 'polypeptide(L)'
;MRFFLTGFMGSGKSTMGRELAQLLELSFIDLDKKIEERYGRDIPSIFATEGEKYFRDIEQQMLNELLESDNYVMACGGGTPCFFDNMDKMNEAGTTIYLKMSTDALAERLFSTQDQRPMLAGKNDTELWMFVHEKLQEREPFYLKAKYKVKAKDLKSSELAEFVRLYQ
;
A
#
# COMPACT_ATOMS: atom_id res chain seq x y z
N MET A 1 -5.96 16.50 -7.95
CA MET A 1 -6.63 15.19 -7.69
C MET A 1 -5.65 14.23 -7.06
N ARG A 2 -6.06 13.46 -6.04
CA ARG A 2 -5.19 12.47 -5.37
C ARG A 2 -5.91 11.13 -5.26
N PHE A 3 -5.24 10.06 -5.67
CA PHE A 3 -5.71 8.69 -5.45
C PHE A 3 -4.72 7.94 -4.57
N PHE A 4 -5.21 7.29 -3.52
CA PHE A 4 -4.38 6.52 -2.59
C PHE A 4 -4.77 5.05 -2.66
N LEU A 5 -3.85 4.20 -3.10
CA LEU A 5 -4.04 2.76 -3.11
C LEU A 5 -3.55 2.18 -1.80
N THR A 6 -4.46 1.56 -1.05
CA THR A 6 -4.22 0.91 0.24
C THR A 6 -4.43 -0.59 0.15
N GLY A 7 -3.92 -1.33 1.13
CA GLY A 7 -4.08 -2.78 1.25
C GLY A 7 -2.79 -3.51 1.57
N PHE A 8 -2.90 -4.81 1.80
CA PHE A 8 -1.80 -5.64 2.27
C PHE A 8 -0.65 -5.74 1.27
N MET A 9 0.57 -6.05 1.74
CA MET A 9 1.69 -6.31 0.81
C MET A 9 1.33 -7.45 -0.16
N GLY A 10 1.76 -7.38 -1.41
CA GLY A 10 1.34 -8.35 -2.44
C GLY A 10 -0.04 -8.07 -3.06
N SER A 11 -0.77 -7.06 -2.59
CA SER A 11 -2.08 -6.70 -3.17
C SER A 11 -2.02 -6.06 -4.56
N GLY A 12 -0.83 -5.76 -5.07
CA GLY A 12 -0.63 -5.19 -6.41
C GLY A 12 -0.66 -3.66 -6.48
N LYS A 13 -0.62 -2.95 -5.34
CA LYS A 13 -0.68 -1.46 -5.28
C LYS A 13 0.28 -0.77 -6.25
N SER A 14 1.56 -1.14 -6.26
CA SER A 14 2.55 -0.45 -7.10
C SER A 14 2.34 -0.72 -8.59
N THR A 15 1.94 -1.93 -8.96
CA THR A 15 1.61 -2.30 -10.36
C THR A 15 0.35 -1.57 -10.82
N MET A 16 -0.75 -1.77 -10.08
CA MET A 16 -2.04 -1.15 -10.35
C MET A 16 -1.95 0.38 -10.35
N GLY A 17 -1.21 0.96 -9.41
CA GLY A 17 -1.06 2.41 -9.31
C GLY A 17 -0.29 3.04 -10.46
N ARG A 18 0.75 2.36 -10.95
CA ARG A 18 1.52 2.82 -12.11
C ARG A 18 0.68 2.82 -13.38
N GLU A 19 -0.05 1.74 -13.62
CA GLU A 19 -0.93 1.62 -14.78
C GLU A 19 -2.12 2.59 -14.68
N LEU A 20 -2.71 2.72 -13.49
CA LEU A 20 -3.79 3.68 -13.25
C LEU A 20 -3.33 5.12 -13.49
N ALA A 21 -2.14 5.49 -12.99
CA ALA A 21 -1.57 6.81 -13.23
C ALA A 21 -1.40 7.10 -14.73
N GLN A 22 -0.92 6.13 -15.51
CA GLN A 22 -0.80 6.27 -16.96
C GLN A 22 -2.15 6.46 -17.64
N LEU A 23 -3.15 5.65 -17.28
CA LEU A 23 -4.51 5.74 -17.85
C LEU A 23 -5.24 7.04 -17.49
N LEU A 24 -4.87 7.66 -16.36
CA LEU A 24 -5.44 8.92 -15.90
C LEU A 24 -4.58 10.15 -16.21
N GLU A 25 -3.43 9.97 -16.88
CA GLU A 25 -2.46 11.03 -17.15
C GLU A 25 -1.98 11.77 -15.88
N LEU A 26 -1.81 11.01 -14.79
CA LEU A 26 -1.32 11.49 -13.50
C LEU A 26 0.10 11.01 -13.21
N SER A 27 0.76 11.66 -12.26
CA SER A 27 2.04 11.16 -11.74
C SER A 27 1.83 9.91 -10.86
N PHE A 28 2.78 8.98 -10.88
CA PHE A 28 2.77 7.84 -9.96
C PHE A 28 3.78 8.04 -8.83
N ILE A 29 3.35 7.76 -7.60
CA ILE A 29 4.19 7.80 -6.40
C ILE A 29 4.10 6.47 -5.68
N ASP A 30 5.24 5.90 -5.31
CA ASP A 30 5.32 4.79 -4.37
C ASP A 30 5.92 5.34 -3.08
N LEU A 31 5.14 5.34 -1.99
CA LEU A 31 5.52 6.00 -0.74
C LEU A 31 6.79 5.39 -0.14
N ASP A 32 6.88 4.06 -0.16
CA ASP A 32 8.04 3.32 0.34
C ASP A 32 9.30 3.73 -0.44
N LYS A 33 9.22 3.78 -1.79
CA LYS A 33 10.34 4.24 -2.62
C LYS A 33 10.72 5.69 -2.38
N LYS A 34 9.75 6.58 -2.15
CA LYS A 34 10.05 7.98 -1.84
C LYS A 34 10.80 8.15 -0.53
N ILE A 35 10.50 7.31 0.46
CA ILE A 35 11.24 7.26 1.71
C ILE A 35 12.67 6.77 1.45
N GLU A 36 12.84 5.65 0.73
CA GLU A 36 14.19 5.13 0.40
C GLU A 36 15.04 6.13 -0.37
N GLU A 37 14.46 6.80 -1.38
CA GLU A 37 15.11 7.86 -2.16
C GLU A 37 15.58 9.03 -1.28
N ARG A 38 14.75 9.47 -0.33
CA ARG A 38 15.07 10.60 0.55
C ARG A 38 16.16 10.25 1.57
N TYR A 39 16.12 9.05 2.14
CA TYR A 39 17.04 8.63 3.20
C TYR A 39 18.29 7.92 2.68
N GLY A 40 18.36 7.62 1.37
CA GLY A 40 19.49 6.96 0.73
C GLY A 40 19.75 5.54 1.24
N ARG A 41 18.75 4.89 1.84
CA ARG A 41 18.82 3.58 2.48
C ARG A 41 17.52 2.84 2.27
N ASP A 42 17.58 1.52 2.15
CA ASP A 42 16.38 0.69 2.03
C ASP A 42 15.60 0.60 3.35
N ILE A 43 14.30 0.30 3.25
CA ILE A 43 13.42 0.18 4.42
C ILE A 43 13.93 -0.89 5.41
N PRO A 44 14.34 -2.11 4.99
CA PRO A 44 14.89 -3.10 5.91
C PRO A 44 16.06 -2.58 6.76
N SER A 45 16.96 -1.79 6.17
CA SER A 45 18.06 -1.16 6.90
C SER A 45 17.55 -0.18 7.95
N ILE A 46 16.58 0.68 7.60
CA ILE A 46 15.99 1.64 8.54
C ILE A 46 15.31 0.92 9.73
N PHE A 47 14.59 -0.16 9.46
CA PHE A 47 14.00 -0.97 10.53
C PHE A 47 15.07 -1.61 11.43
N ALA A 48 16.19 -2.06 10.85
CA ALA A 48 17.27 -2.71 11.60
C ALA A 48 18.05 -1.73 12.48
N THR A 49 18.28 -0.49 12.02
CA THR A 49 19.11 0.48 12.75
C THR A 49 18.33 1.43 13.66
N GLU A 50 17.10 1.83 13.30
CA GLU A 50 16.30 2.81 14.05
C GLU A 50 14.97 2.25 14.58
N GLY A 51 14.55 1.08 14.09
CA GLY A 51 13.32 0.41 14.52
C GLY A 51 12.05 0.92 13.84
N GLU A 52 10.96 0.16 14.01
CA GLU A 52 9.68 0.44 13.35
C GLU A 52 9.12 1.82 13.74
N LYS A 53 9.22 2.21 15.01
CA LYS A 53 8.68 3.50 15.46
C LYS A 53 9.25 4.66 14.64
N TYR A 54 10.58 4.69 14.46
CA TYR A 54 11.25 5.71 13.67
C TYR A 54 10.78 5.68 12.21
N PHE A 55 10.68 4.48 11.61
CA PHE A 55 10.12 4.34 10.27
C PHE A 55 8.71 4.91 10.15
N ARG A 56 7.83 4.69 11.14
CA ARG A 56 6.46 5.24 11.13
C ARG A 56 6.44 6.76 11.26
N ASP A 57 7.32 7.32 12.09
CA ASP A 57 7.44 8.78 12.23
C ASP A 57 7.83 9.42 10.88
N ILE A 58 8.81 8.85 10.16
CA ILE A 58 9.23 9.38 8.85
C ILE A 58 8.24 9.06 7.71
N GLU A 59 7.54 7.92 7.77
CA GLU A 59 6.46 7.55 6.84
C GLU A 59 5.31 8.56 6.93
N GLN A 60 4.91 8.93 8.15
CA GLN A 60 3.90 9.97 8.39
C GLN A 60 4.37 11.34 7.87
N GLN A 61 5.62 11.72 8.15
CA GLN A 61 6.16 13.00 7.67
C GLN A 61 6.13 13.07 6.13
N MET A 62 6.64 12.03 5.46
CA MET A 62 6.62 11.95 4.00
C MET A 62 5.19 11.99 3.44
N LEU A 63 4.26 11.26 4.06
CA LEU A 63 2.86 11.31 3.66
C LEU A 63 2.32 12.74 3.72
N ASN A 64 2.46 13.42 4.87
CA ASN A 64 1.96 14.79 5.05
C ASN A 64 2.54 15.75 4.00
N GLU A 65 3.83 15.68 3.71
CA GLU A 65 4.45 16.52 2.67
C GLU A 65 3.88 16.25 1.27
N LEU A 66 3.58 14.99 0.95
CA LEU A 66 2.99 14.62 -0.34
C LEU A 66 1.51 15.01 -0.44
N LEU A 67 0.82 15.21 0.69
CA LEU A 67 -0.55 15.74 0.70
C LEU A 67 -0.61 17.20 0.21
N GLU A 68 0.46 17.97 0.36
CA GLU A 68 0.55 19.37 -0.14
C GLU A 68 0.60 19.49 -1.67
N SER A 69 0.87 18.38 -2.36
CA SER A 69 0.91 18.30 -3.83
C SER A 69 -0.35 17.66 -4.39
N ASP A 70 -0.62 17.87 -5.68
CA ASP A 70 -1.81 17.35 -6.37
C ASP A 70 -1.43 16.59 -7.64
N ASN A 71 -2.41 15.86 -8.20
CA ASN A 71 -2.36 15.19 -9.50
C ASN A 71 -1.46 13.95 -9.54
N TYR A 72 -1.70 13.04 -8.61
CA TYR A 72 -1.00 11.77 -8.54
C TYR A 72 -1.88 10.58 -8.11
N VAL A 73 -1.37 9.38 -8.42
CA VAL A 73 -1.77 8.11 -7.80
C VAL A 73 -0.63 7.66 -6.89
N MET A 74 -0.92 7.40 -5.62
CA MET A 74 0.04 6.96 -4.61
C MET A 74 -0.22 5.49 -4.22
N ALA A 75 0.77 4.63 -4.37
CA ALA A 75 0.82 3.33 -3.71
C ALA A 75 1.37 3.53 -2.29
N CYS A 76 0.55 3.22 -1.28
CA CYS A 76 0.95 3.32 0.12
C CYS A 76 1.62 2.02 0.61
N GLY A 77 2.56 2.13 1.54
CA GLY A 77 3.09 0.97 2.27
C GLY A 77 1.96 0.23 3.00
N GLY A 78 2.08 -1.09 3.19
CA GLY A 78 1.03 -1.89 3.80
C GLY A 78 0.68 -1.48 5.24
N GLY A 79 1.62 -0.85 5.94
CA GLY A 79 1.42 -0.31 7.29
C GLY A 79 0.78 1.08 7.31
N THR A 80 1.03 1.93 6.30
CA THR A 80 0.64 3.36 6.25
C THR A 80 -0.72 3.68 6.88
N PRO A 81 -1.84 2.99 6.52
CA PRO A 81 -3.17 3.33 7.04
C PRO A 81 -3.37 3.04 8.53
N CYS A 82 -2.50 2.25 9.15
CA CYS A 82 -2.67 1.71 10.49
C CYS A 82 -2.06 2.60 11.58
N PHE A 83 -1.26 3.60 11.19
CA PHE A 83 -0.52 4.43 12.13
C PHE A 83 -1.04 5.87 12.09
N PHE A 84 -1.06 6.48 13.28
CA PHE A 84 -1.54 7.83 13.50
C PHE A 84 -2.94 8.07 12.90
N ASP A 85 -3.13 9.22 12.26
CA ASP A 85 -4.32 9.65 11.53
C ASP A 85 -4.16 9.52 10.01
N ASN A 86 -3.18 8.74 9.53
CA ASN A 86 -2.82 8.66 8.11
C ASN A 86 -4.01 8.31 7.21
N MET A 87 -4.82 7.32 7.63
CA MET A 87 -6.01 6.91 6.88
C MET A 87 -7.06 8.03 6.79
N ASP A 88 -7.26 8.77 7.88
CA ASP A 88 -8.24 9.84 7.96
C ASP A 88 -7.76 11.04 7.12
N LYS A 89 -6.48 11.41 7.20
CA LYS A 89 -5.86 12.43 6.33
C LYS A 89 -5.93 12.10 4.85
N MET A 90 -5.64 10.86 4.46
CA MET A 90 -5.79 10.44 3.05
C MET A 90 -7.25 10.53 2.58
N ASN A 91 -8.21 10.20 3.46
CA ASN A 91 -9.64 10.36 3.19
C ASN A 91 -10.06 11.83 3.04
N GLU A 92 -9.47 12.73 3.81
CA GLU A 92 -9.74 14.17 3.68
C GLU A 92 -9.13 14.75 2.40
N ALA A 93 -7.90 14.36 2.06
CA ALA A 93 -7.14 14.95 0.96
C ALA A 93 -7.49 14.41 -0.44
N GLY A 94 -8.09 13.22 -0.54
CA GLY A 94 -8.36 12.59 -1.83
C GLY A 94 -9.17 11.30 -1.77
N THR A 95 -9.05 10.49 -2.80
CA THR A 95 -9.81 9.25 -2.96
C THR A 95 -8.98 8.05 -2.56
N THR A 96 -9.34 7.40 -1.46
CA THR A 96 -8.69 6.17 -0.98
C THR A 96 -9.40 4.94 -1.53
N ILE A 97 -8.61 3.99 -2.04
CA ILE A 97 -9.07 2.77 -2.67
C ILE A 97 -8.36 1.61 -1.99
N TYR A 98 -9.12 0.77 -1.30
CA TYR A 98 -8.61 -0.47 -0.74
C TYR A 98 -8.64 -1.58 -1.80
N LEU A 99 -7.45 -2.05 -2.19
CA LEU A 99 -7.26 -3.24 -3.01
C LEU A 99 -7.40 -4.50 -2.13
N LYS A 100 -8.64 -4.95 -1.96
CA LYS A 100 -8.99 -6.08 -1.08
C LYS A 100 -8.60 -7.41 -1.72
N MET A 101 -7.89 -8.24 -0.96
CA MET A 101 -7.55 -9.61 -1.34
C MET A 101 -7.82 -10.57 -0.18
N SER A 102 -8.11 -11.83 -0.51
CA SER A 102 -8.20 -12.88 0.50
C SER A 102 -6.81 -13.26 1.02
N THR A 103 -6.77 -13.91 2.19
CA THR A 103 -5.52 -14.45 2.74
C THR A 103 -4.88 -15.42 1.75
N ASP A 104 -5.66 -16.31 1.13
CA ASP A 104 -5.16 -17.31 0.18
C ASP A 104 -4.44 -16.66 -1.01
N ALA A 105 -5.08 -15.66 -1.62
CA ALA A 105 -4.53 -14.99 -2.79
C ALA A 105 -3.28 -14.15 -2.46
N LEU A 106 -3.20 -13.62 -1.23
CA LEU A 106 -2.00 -12.93 -0.75
C LEU A 106 -0.86 -13.91 -0.46
N ALA A 107 -1.15 -15.02 0.23
CA ALA A 107 -0.17 -16.06 0.53
C ALA A 107 0.42 -16.66 -0.74
N GLU A 108 -0.42 -17.01 -1.72
CA GLU A 108 -0.01 -17.50 -3.04
C GLU A 108 0.97 -16.53 -3.74
N ARG A 109 0.61 -15.24 -3.80
CA ARG A 109 1.48 -14.22 -4.41
C ARG A 109 2.78 -14.03 -3.64
N LEU A 110 2.71 -13.99 -2.32
CA LEU A 110 3.87 -13.73 -1.47
C LEU A 110 4.85 -14.91 -1.45
N PHE A 111 4.37 -16.15 -1.60
CA PHE A 111 5.21 -17.34 -1.67
C PHE A 111 6.26 -17.23 -2.78
N SER A 112 5.85 -16.82 -3.98
CA SER A 112 6.75 -16.61 -5.12
C SER A 112 7.82 -15.51 -4.93
N THR A 113 7.66 -14.63 -3.93
CA THR A 113 8.57 -13.51 -3.65
C THR A 113 9.12 -13.53 -2.23
N GLN A 114 9.01 -14.69 -1.57
CA GLN A 114 9.27 -14.83 -0.14
C GLN A 114 10.73 -14.53 0.23
N ASP A 115 11.68 -14.95 -0.60
CA ASP A 115 13.12 -14.72 -0.37
C ASP A 115 13.53 -13.25 -0.46
N GLN A 116 12.73 -12.42 -1.14
CA GLN A 116 12.94 -10.97 -1.24
C GLN A 116 12.40 -10.22 -0.02
N ARG A 117 11.76 -10.92 0.92
CA ARG A 117 11.06 -10.35 2.07
C ARG A 117 11.61 -10.99 3.35
N PRO A 118 12.57 -10.36 4.05
CA PRO A 118 13.20 -10.93 5.24
C PRO A 118 12.20 -11.42 6.30
N MET A 119 11.05 -10.75 6.44
CA MET A 119 9.97 -11.13 7.38
C MET A 119 9.25 -12.44 7.02
N LEU A 120 9.33 -12.86 5.75
CA LEU A 120 8.67 -14.06 5.25
C LEU A 120 9.66 -15.20 4.98
N ALA A 121 10.95 -14.92 4.86
CA ALA A 121 11.98 -15.92 4.54
C ALA A 121 11.91 -17.16 5.47
N GLY A 122 11.99 -18.35 4.87
CA GLY A 122 12.02 -19.63 5.59
C GLY A 122 10.68 -20.17 6.11
N LYS A 123 9.57 -19.44 5.95
CA LYS A 123 8.21 -19.92 6.25
C LYS A 123 7.75 -20.97 5.24
N ASN A 124 7.13 -22.05 5.71
CA ASN A 124 6.37 -22.94 4.82
C ASN A 124 4.99 -22.32 4.47
N ASP A 125 4.25 -22.96 3.55
CA ASP A 125 2.93 -22.50 3.09
C ASP A 125 1.96 -22.18 4.24
N THR A 126 1.92 -23.03 5.26
CA THR A 126 1.02 -22.86 6.41
C THR A 126 1.45 -21.68 7.28
N GLU A 127 2.74 -21.58 7.58
CA GLU A 127 3.30 -20.46 8.37
C GLU A 127 3.15 -19.11 7.66
N LEU A 128 3.34 -19.09 6.34
CA LEU A 128 3.13 -17.89 5.52
C LEU A 128 1.66 -17.50 5.53
N TRP A 129 0.75 -18.46 5.30
CA TRP A 129 -0.67 -18.21 5.33
C TRP A 129 -1.13 -17.67 6.68
N MET A 130 -0.71 -18.30 7.79
CA MET A 130 -1.03 -17.85 9.16
C MET A 130 -0.54 -16.43 9.42
N PHE A 131 0.72 -16.13 9.04
CA PHE A 131 1.28 -14.79 9.17
C PHE A 131 0.46 -13.75 8.41
N VAL A 132 0.10 -14.05 7.15
CA VAL A 132 -0.73 -13.17 6.32
C VAL A 132 -2.10 -13.00 6.94
N HIS A 133 -2.72 -14.07 7.43
CA HIS A 133 -4.04 -14.06 8.04
C HIS A 133 -4.08 -13.13 9.26
N GLU A 134 -3.19 -13.34 10.22
CA GLU A 134 -3.10 -12.55 11.45
C GLU A 134 -2.86 -11.07 11.13
N LYS A 135 -1.87 -10.78 10.28
CA LYS A 135 -1.52 -9.40 9.94
C LYS A 135 -2.59 -8.71 9.10
N LEU A 136 -3.33 -9.45 8.26
CA LEU A 136 -4.46 -8.88 7.55
C LEU A 136 -5.60 -8.56 8.51
N GLN A 137 -5.92 -9.44 9.47
CA GLN A 137 -6.95 -9.17 10.48
C GLN A 137 -6.62 -7.94 11.34
N GLU A 138 -5.36 -7.77 11.74
CA GLU A 138 -4.92 -6.57 12.48
C GLU A 138 -5.13 -5.27 11.67
N ARG A 139 -4.94 -5.32 10.35
CA ARG A 139 -4.89 -4.12 9.48
C ARG A 139 -6.20 -3.83 8.75
N GLU A 140 -7.04 -4.84 8.53
CA GLU A 140 -8.28 -4.72 7.80
C GLU A 140 -9.24 -3.66 8.38
N PRO A 141 -9.36 -3.47 9.72
CA PRO A 141 -10.16 -2.37 10.28
C PRO A 141 -9.77 -0.99 9.75
N PHE A 142 -8.48 -0.76 9.47
CA PHE A 142 -7.99 0.50 8.90
C PHE A 142 -8.25 0.56 7.40
N TYR A 143 -7.97 -0.53 6.66
CA TYR A 143 -8.24 -0.59 5.22
C TYR A 143 -9.73 -0.40 4.89
N LEU A 144 -10.64 -0.88 5.76
CA LEU A 144 -12.08 -0.73 5.60
C LEU A 144 -12.57 0.73 5.75
N LYS A 145 -11.75 1.64 6.27
CA LYS A 145 -12.05 3.08 6.26
C LYS A 145 -11.88 3.73 4.89
N ALA A 146 -11.30 3.04 3.89
CA ALA A 146 -11.15 3.59 2.55
C ALA A 146 -12.51 3.96 1.93
N LYS A 147 -12.56 5.05 1.15
CA LYS A 147 -13.78 5.50 0.47
C LYS A 147 -14.33 4.41 -0.45
N TYR A 148 -13.43 3.73 -1.17
CA TYR A 148 -13.78 2.63 -2.04
C TYR A 148 -13.03 1.35 -1.69
N LYS A 149 -13.70 0.22 -1.88
CA LYS A 149 -13.13 -1.12 -1.66
C LYS A 149 -13.37 -1.94 -2.91
N VAL A 150 -12.31 -2.42 -3.52
CA VAL A 150 -12.38 -3.21 -4.76
C VAL A 150 -11.73 -4.56 -4.51
N LYS A 151 -12.33 -5.63 -5.05
CA LYS A 151 -11.69 -6.94 -5.06
C LYS A 151 -10.54 -6.85 -6.07
N ALA A 152 -9.31 -7.06 -5.61
CA ALA A 152 -8.12 -6.85 -6.43
C ALA A 152 -7.62 -8.12 -7.13
N LYS A 153 -8.16 -9.30 -6.77
CA LYS A 153 -7.89 -10.54 -7.51
C LYS A 153 -8.50 -10.39 -8.91
N ASP A 154 -7.67 -10.57 -9.94
CA ASP A 154 -8.02 -10.51 -11.37
C ASP A 154 -8.55 -9.15 -11.87
N LEU A 155 -8.53 -8.09 -11.04
CA LEU A 155 -8.91 -6.74 -11.41
C LEU A 155 -7.92 -6.18 -12.43
N LYS A 156 -8.42 -5.62 -13.54
CA LYS A 156 -7.61 -4.92 -14.53
C LYS A 156 -7.53 -3.43 -14.20
N SER A 157 -6.37 -2.82 -14.50
CA SER A 157 -6.17 -1.39 -14.31
C SER A 157 -7.13 -0.53 -15.14
N SER A 158 -7.59 -1.04 -16.30
CA SER A 158 -8.63 -0.38 -17.11
C SER A 158 -9.98 -0.32 -16.39
N GLU A 159 -10.39 -1.41 -15.73
CA GLU A 159 -11.64 -1.47 -14.97
C GLU A 159 -11.58 -0.54 -13.76
N LEU A 160 -10.42 -0.49 -13.10
CA LEU A 160 -10.20 0.47 -12.02
C LEU A 160 -10.22 1.92 -12.54
N ALA A 161 -9.59 2.19 -13.68
CA ALA A 161 -9.59 3.53 -14.28
C ALA A 161 -11.00 4.00 -14.67
N GLU A 162 -11.81 3.13 -15.28
CA GLU A 162 -13.22 3.40 -15.55
C GLU A 162 -13.98 3.68 -14.26
N PHE A 163 -13.79 2.85 -13.23
CA PHE A 163 -14.38 3.06 -11.93
C PHE A 163 -14.05 4.46 -11.37
N VAL A 164 -12.77 4.83 -11.24
CA VAL A 164 -12.45 6.14 -10.65
C VAL A 164 -12.90 7.33 -11.50
N ARG A 165 -13.01 7.21 -12.83
CA ARG A 165 -13.57 8.26 -13.69
C ARG A 165 -15.06 8.50 -13.46
N LEU A 166 -15.82 7.46 -13.10
CA LEU A 166 -17.27 7.56 -12.84
C LEU A 166 -17.61 8.23 -11.50
N TYR A 167 -16.64 8.29 -10.58
CA TYR A 167 -16.80 8.84 -9.24
C TYR A 167 -15.95 10.10 -9.00
N GLN A 168 -15.52 10.76 -10.08
CA GLN A 168 -15.03 12.15 -10.07
C GLN A 168 -16.22 13.12 -10.17
#